data_AF-A0A0A8L3V0-F1
#
_entry.id   AF-A0A0A8L3V0-F1
#
_cell.length_a   1.000
_cell.length_b   1.000
_cell.length_c   1.000
_cell.angle_alpha   90.00
_cell.angle_beta   90.00
_cell.angle_gamma   90.00
#
_symmetry.space_group_name_H-M   'P 1'
#
loop_
_entity.id
_entity.type
_entity.pdbx_description
1 polymer ?
#
loop_
_entity_poly.entity_id
_entity_poly.type
_entity_poly.pdbx_seq_one_letter_code
_entity_poly.pdbx_strand_id
1 'polypeptide(L)'
;MDFDELLNLEQQFYQEGYEEGRNVNLRQNLFEGKQYGLQVGFQRFQLLGIIYGICDTLIQRFDDTGLHKNAKLIKKLIEDIEMNNNQESVAVYERSIFKIRNKFRLVLMSLQKNMSNSDSTLDRLTLEKVENLSREIAGEIQGYVEDNSASQSEITPQDWNTDW
;
A
#
# COMPACT_ATOMS: atom_id res chain seq x y z
N MET A 1 -39.07 26.17 37.00
CA MET A 1 -37.85 26.46 36.24
C MET A 1 -36.87 27.04 37.23
N ASP A 2 -35.77 26.33 37.45
CA ASP A 2 -34.76 26.71 38.43
C ASP A 2 -33.87 27.80 37.81
N PHE A 3 -33.77 28.96 38.47
CA PHE A 3 -33.01 30.10 37.94
C PHE A 3 -31.49 29.79 37.84
N ASP A 4 -31.04 28.81 38.64
CA ASP A 4 -29.69 28.27 38.64
C ASP A 4 -29.38 27.45 37.37
N GLU A 5 -30.39 26.85 36.74
CA GLU A 5 -30.22 26.10 35.48
C GLU A 5 -29.95 27.07 34.31
N LEU A 6 -30.59 28.25 34.35
CA LEU A 6 -30.37 29.31 33.37
C LEU A 6 -28.99 29.98 33.54
N LEU A 7 -28.49 30.10 34.78
CA LEU A 7 -27.16 30.64 35.07
C LEU A 7 -26.03 29.71 34.63
N ASN A 8 -26.26 28.39 34.64
CA ASN A 8 -25.27 27.37 34.28
C ASN A 8 -25.41 26.87 32.83
N LEU A 9 -26.30 27.49 32.04
CA LEU A 9 -26.64 27.05 30.69
C LEU A 9 -25.42 27.04 29.75
N GLU A 10 -24.51 28.02 29.86
CA GLU A 10 -23.26 28.06 29.09
C GLU A 10 -22.37 26.85 29.42
N GLN A 11 -22.20 26.53 30.71
CA GLN A 11 -21.39 25.40 31.15
C GLN A 11 -22.00 24.07 30.69
N GLN A 12 -23.33 23.96 30.68
CA GLN A 12 -24.05 22.80 30.16
C GLN A 12 -23.80 22.62 28.66
N PHE A 13 -23.95 23.68 27.85
CA PHE A 13 -23.68 23.60 26.41
C PHE A 13 -22.20 23.36 26.10
N TYR A 14 -21.27 23.89 26.90
CA TYR A 14 -19.85 23.60 26.75
C TYR A 14 -19.56 22.12 27.00
N GLN A 15 -20.12 21.56 28.08
CA GLN A 15 -19.95 20.16 28.42
C GLN A 15 -20.58 19.25 27.37
N GLU A 16 -21.79 19.58 26.90
CA GLU A 16 -22.50 18.86 25.84
C GLU A 16 -21.71 18.89 24.52
N GLY A 17 -21.25 20.07 24.09
CA GLY A 17 -20.44 20.21 22.87
C GLY A 17 -19.09 19.49 22.97
N TYR A 18 -18.44 19.50 24.13
CA TYR A 18 -17.21 18.75 24.38
C TYR A 18 -17.45 17.23 24.30
N GLU A 19 -18.52 16.74 24.93
CA GLU A 19 -18.86 15.32 24.91
C GLU A 19 -19.29 14.85 23.52
N GLU A 20 -20.09 15.65 22.82
CA GLU A 20 -20.47 15.42 21.43
C GLU A 20 -19.24 15.38 20.52
N GLY A 21 -18.39 16.40 20.59
CA GLY A 21 -17.15 16.47 19.81
C GLY A 21 -16.24 15.27 20.08
N ARG A 22 -16.03 14.91 21.35
CA ARG A 22 -15.24 13.74 21.75
C ARG A 22 -15.84 12.44 21.21
N ASN A 23 -17.16 12.28 21.29
CA ASN A 23 -17.84 11.06 20.83
C ASN A 23 -17.81 10.92 19.31
N VAL A 24 -18.00 12.02 18.57
CA VAL A 24 -17.90 12.05 17.10
C VAL A 24 -16.47 11.76 16.67
N ASN A 25 -15.49 12.47 17.26
CA ASN A 25 -14.08 12.30 16.94
C ASN A 25 -13.61 10.86 17.21
N LEU A 26 -14.00 10.25 18.33
CA LEU A 26 -13.61 8.87 18.65
C LEU A 26 -14.18 7.87 17.63
N ARG A 27 -15.42 8.08 17.16
CA ARG A 27 -16.03 7.23 16.14
C ARG A 27 -15.36 7.42 14.78
N GLN A 28 -15.09 8.66 14.38
CA GLN A 28 -14.47 8.99 13.11
C GLN A 28 -13.03 8.47 13.04
N ASN A 29 -12.21 8.71 14.06
CA ASN A 29 -10.84 8.20 14.13
C ASN A 29 -10.78 6.68 14.05
N LEU A 30 -11.70 5.97 14.72
CA LEU A 30 -11.76 4.51 14.65
C LEU A 30 -12.07 4.04 13.24
N PHE A 31 -13.04 4.67 12.58
CA PHE A 31 -13.41 4.33 11.22
C PHE A 31 -12.28 4.63 10.23
N GLU A 32 -11.69 5.81 10.33
CA GLU A 32 -10.56 6.24 9.51
C GLU A 32 -9.36 5.33 9.70
N GLY A 33 -8.95 5.04 10.94
CA GLY A 33 -7.82 4.16 11.22
C GLY A 33 -7.99 2.77 10.59
N LYS A 34 -9.23 2.25 10.53
CA LYS A 34 -9.55 1.01 9.83
C LYS A 34 -9.43 1.16 8.31
N GLN A 35 -9.96 2.23 7.73
CA GLN A 35 -9.87 2.49 6.29
C GLN A 35 -8.41 2.67 5.85
N TYR A 36 -7.65 3.46 6.61
CA TYR A 36 -6.23 3.69 6.40
C TYR A 36 -5.44 2.40 6.46
N GLY A 37 -5.66 1.58 7.50
CA GLY A 37 -5.02 0.27 7.62
C GLY A 37 -5.30 -0.65 6.43
N LEU A 38 -6.54 -0.67 5.94
CA LEU A 38 -6.93 -1.44 4.75
C LEU A 38 -6.24 -0.92 3.48
N GLN A 39 -6.18 0.41 3.30
CA GLN A 39 -5.54 1.05 2.16
C GLN A 39 -4.03 0.75 2.13
N VAL A 40 -3.34 0.93 3.26
CA VAL A 40 -1.91 0.64 3.39
C VAL A 40 -1.63 -0.84 3.13
N GLY A 41 -2.46 -1.73 3.67
CA GLY A 41 -2.36 -3.16 3.42
C GLY A 41 -2.49 -3.48 1.94
N PHE A 42 -3.54 -2.97 1.28
CA PHE A 42 -3.75 -3.17 -0.15
C PHE A 42 -2.54 -2.71 -0.98
N GLN A 43 -2.08 -1.47 -0.78
CA GLN A 43 -0.94 -0.93 -1.53
C GLN A 43 0.34 -1.75 -1.33
N ARG A 44 0.57 -2.24 -0.09
CA ARG A 44 1.71 -3.08 0.24
C ARG A 44 1.68 -4.40 -0.55
N PHE A 45 0.53 -5.08 -0.62
CA PHE A 45 0.43 -6.39 -1.28
C PHE A 45 0.14 -6.34 -2.79
N GLN A 46 -0.32 -5.21 -3.32
CA GLN A 46 -0.72 -5.08 -4.72
C GLN A 46 0.38 -5.48 -5.71
N LEU A 47 1.62 -4.98 -5.49
CA LEU A 47 2.76 -5.31 -6.35
C LEU A 47 3.06 -6.81 -6.36
N LEU A 48 2.92 -7.49 -5.20
CA LEU A 48 3.11 -8.94 -5.12
C LEU A 48 2.07 -9.69 -5.94
N GLY A 49 0.80 -9.27 -5.90
CA GLY A 49 -0.25 -9.84 -6.72
C GLY A 49 0.03 -9.71 -8.22
N ILE A 50 0.49 -8.53 -8.66
CA ILE A 50 0.87 -8.30 -10.06
C ILE A 50 2.06 -9.19 -10.46
N ILE A 51 3.12 -9.24 -9.64
CA ILE A 51 4.28 -10.11 -9.89
C ILE A 51 3.85 -11.58 -9.97
N TYR A 52 2.96 -12.03 -9.07
CA TYR A 52 2.43 -13.39 -9.07
C TYR A 52 1.70 -13.70 -10.38
N GLY A 53 0.79 -12.83 -10.81
CA GLY A 53 0.02 -13.00 -12.05
C GLY A 53 0.90 -13.00 -13.31
N ILE A 54 1.92 -12.14 -13.35
CA ILE A 54 2.93 -12.16 -14.42
C ILE A 54 3.67 -13.50 -14.43
N CYS A 55 4.20 -13.94 -13.27
CA CYS A 55 4.91 -15.22 -13.18
C CYS A 55 4.02 -16.40 -13.61
N ASP A 56 2.74 -16.38 -13.25
CA ASP A 56 1.79 -17.41 -13.64
C ASP A 56 1.54 -17.44 -15.15
N THR A 57 1.33 -16.26 -15.76
CA THR A 57 1.18 -16.11 -17.21
C THR A 57 2.44 -16.56 -17.95
N LEU A 58 3.63 -16.26 -17.41
CA LEU A 58 4.90 -16.69 -18.00
C LEU A 58 5.05 -18.22 -17.99
N ILE A 59 4.62 -18.88 -16.91
CA ILE A 59 4.65 -20.35 -16.81
C ILE A 59 3.70 -21.00 -17.83
N GLN A 60 2.58 -20.35 -18.15
CA GLN A 60 1.60 -20.89 -19.09
C GLN A 60 1.97 -20.65 -20.56
N ARG A 61 2.68 -19.56 -20.87
CA ARG A 61 2.93 -19.11 -22.25
C ARG A 61 4.28 -19.47 -22.83
N PHE A 62 5.30 -19.70 -21.99
CA PHE A 62 6.66 -20.00 -22.44
C PHE A 62 7.03 -21.42 -22.04
N ASP A 63 7.94 -22.06 -22.77
CA ASP A 63 8.41 -23.42 -22.47
C ASP A 63 9.89 -23.42 -22.05
N ASP A 64 10.29 -22.39 -21.29
CA ASP A 64 11.66 -22.28 -20.77
C ASP A 64 11.75 -22.84 -19.34
N THR A 65 12.51 -23.93 -19.20
CA THR A 65 12.73 -24.60 -17.91
C THR A 65 13.43 -23.68 -16.90
N GLY A 66 14.31 -22.78 -17.35
CA GLY A 66 14.99 -21.81 -16.49
C GLY A 66 14.02 -20.76 -15.93
N LEU A 67 13.21 -20.18 -16.81
CA LEU A 67 12.13 -19.25 -16.47
C LEU A 67 11.14 -19.88 -15.49
N HIS A 68 10.68 -21.10 -15.77
CA HIS A 68 9.70 -21.81 -14.94
C HIS A 68 10.19 -22.05 -13.52
N LYS A 69 11.44 -22.50 -13.35
CA LYS A 69 12.02 -22.71 -12.02
C LYS A 69 12.03 -21.40 -11.23
N ASN A 70 12.49 -20.31 -11.82
CA ASN A 70 12.56 -19.01 -11.15
C ASN A 70 11.16 -18.44 -10.86
N ALA A 71 10.22 -18.53 -11.80
CA ALA A 71 8.85 -18.07 -11.62
C ALA A 71 8.13 -18.85 -10.51
N LYS A 72 8.27 -20.18 -10.45
CA LYS A 72 7.72 -21.01 -9.37
C LYS A 72 8.31 -20.66 -8.00
N LEU A 73 9.61 -20.37 -7.93
CA LEU A 73 10.25 -19.92 -6.69
C LEU A 73 9.70 -18.57 -6.23
N ILE A 74 9.46 -17.63 -7.15
CA ILE A 74 8.84 -16.34 -6.82
C ILE A 74 7.43 -16.55 -6.28
N LYS A 75 6.61 -17.38 -6.93
CA LYS A 75 5.26 -17.70 -6.46
C LYS A 75 5.27 -18.27 -5.04
N LYS A 76 6.16 -19.24 -4.77
CA LYS A 76 6.30 -19.83 -3.43
C LYS A 76 6.71 -18.77 -2.39
N LEU A 77 7.68 -17.91 -2.71
CA LEU A 77 8.08 -16.83 -1.81
C LEU A 77 6.95 -15.83 -1.51
N ILE A 78 6.00 -15.66 -2.43
CA ILE A 78 4.82 -14.81 -2.22
C ILE A 78 3.79 -15.53 -1.34
N GLU A 79 3.57 -16.83 -1.57
CA GLU A 79 2.65 -17.66 -0.80
C GLU A 79 3.12 -17.87 0.66
N ASP A 80 4.43 -17.87 0.90
CA ASP A 80 5.02 -17.99 2.24
C ASP A 80 4.86 -16.70 3.09
N ILE A 81 4.36 -15.59 2.52
CA ILE A 81 4.17 -14.33 3.24
C ILE A 81 2.84 -14.33 3.98
N GLU A 82 2.90 -14.17 5.29
CA GLU A 82 1.71 -13.98 6.13
C GLU A 82 1.10 -12.59 5.94
N MET A 83 -0.23 -12.53 5.83
CA MET A 83 -1.01 -11.28 5.70
C MET A 83 -1.58 -10.77 7.03
N ASN A 84 -0.93 -11.11 8.15
CA ASN A 84 -1.31 -10.58 9.46
C ASN A 84 -0.61 -9.22 9.72
N ASN A 85 -1.00 -8.55 10.80
CA ASN A 85 -0.46 -7.23 11.17
C ASN A 85 0.55 -7.31 12.32
N ASN A 86 1.25 -8.44 12.48
CA ASN A 86 2.24 -8.62 13.53
C ASN A 86 3.57 -7.99 13.12
N GLN A 87 4.29 -7.40 14.08
CA GLN A 87 5.56 -6.72 13.82
C GLN A 87 6.62 -7.67 13.22
N GLU A 88 6.65 -8.95 13.63
CA GLU A 88 7.58 -9.92 13.04
C GLU A 88 7.25 -10.20 11.56
N SER A 89 5.97 -10.33 11.24
CA SER A 89 5.51 -10.62 9.87
C SER A 89 5.76 -9.43 8.93
N VAL A 90 5.69 -8.20 9.44
CA VAL A 90 6.12 -6.97 8.73
C VAL A 90 7.62 -7.05 8.38
N ALA A 91 8.48 -7.42 9.33
CA ALA A 91 9.92 -7.54 9.07
C ALA A 91 10.25 -8.67 8.08
N VAL A 92 9.51 -9.78 8.13
CA VAL A 92 9.64 -10.89 7.16
C VAL A 92 9.20 -10.43 5.77
N TYR A 93 8.10 -9.69 5.67
CA TYR A 93 7.61 -9.11 4.43
C TYR A 93 8.69 -8.23 3.77
N GLU A 94 9.29 -7.29 4.53
CA GLU A 94 10.28 -6.34 4.01
C GLU A 94 11.54 -7.02 3.46
N ARG A 95 12.00 -8.09 4.12
CA ARG A 95 13.11 -8.91 3.62
C ARG A 95 12.71 -9.70 2.37
N SER A 96 11.46 -10.18 2.32
CA SER A 96 10.96 -11.02 1.24
C SER A 96 10.69 -10.23 -0.03
N ILE A 97 10.09 -9.04 0.06
CA ILE A 97 9.83 -8.16 -1.09
C ILE A 97 11.12 -7.78 -1.82
N PHE A 98 12.19 -7.48 -1.09
CA PHE A 98 13.49 -7.18 -1.70
C PHE A 98 14.03 -8.38 -2.50
N LYS A 99 13.95 -9.58 -1.94
CA LYS A 99 14.35 -10.83 -2.61
C LYS A 99 13.48 -11.11 -3.84
N ILE A 100 12.16 -10.92 -3.73
CA ILE A 100 11.20 -11.09 -4.83
C ILE A 100 11.51 -10.13 -5.97
N ARG A 101 11.68 -8.83 -5.69
CA ARG A 101 12.02 -7.82 -6.71
C ARG A 101 13.30 -8.18 -7.46
N ASN A 102 14.35 -8.59 -6.75
CA ASN A 102 15.62 -8.97 -7.37
C ASN A 102 15.48 -10.23 -8.25
N LYS A 103 14.78 -11.26 -7.76
CA LYS A 103 14.53 -12.46 -8.57
C LYS A 103 13.66 -12.16 -9.78
N PHE A 104 12.65 -11.30 -9.62
CA PHE A 104 11.78 -10.90 -10.71
C PHE A 104 12.53 -10.13 -11.80
N ARG A 105 13.49 -9.26 -11.44
CA ARG A 105 14.39 -8.62 -12.42
C ARG A 105 15.10 -9.66 -13.29
N LEU A 106 15.61 -10.74 -12.69
CA LEU A 106 16.27 -11.83 -13.43
C LEU A 106 15.30 -12.55 -14.38
N VAL A 107 14.07 -12.81 -13.95
CA VAL A 107 13.01 -13.39 -14.79
C VAL A 107 12.71 -12.50 -15.99
N LEU A 108 12.57 -11.19 -15.78
CA LEU A 108 12.36 -10.22 -16.86
C LEU A 108 13.54 -10.17 -17.83
N MET A 109 14.78 -10.21 -17.34
CA MET A 109 15.97 -10.27 -18.20
C MET A 109 16.01 -11.56 -19.03
N SER A 110 15.65 -12.70 -18.43
CA SER A 110 15.57 -13.99 -19.13
C SER A 110 14.50 -13.97 -20.22
N LEU A 111 13.32 -13.42 -19.92
CA LEU A 111 12.24 -13.24 -20.88
C LEU A 111 12.67 -12.38 -22.06
N GLN A 112 13.32 -11.25 -21.80
CA GLN A 112 13.78 -10.33 -22.85
C GLN A 112 14.78 -10.99 -23.80
N LYS A 113 15.72 -11.78 -23.26
CA LYS A 113 16.66 -12.55 -24.08
C LYS A 113 15.93 -13.50 -25.04
N ASN A 114 14.85 -14.13 -24.59
CA ASN A 114 14.02 -15.03 -25.40
C ASN A 114 13.13 -14.29 -26.41
N MET A 115 12.92 -12.97 -26.24
CA MET A 115 12.08 -12.12 -27.10
C MET A 115 12.89 -11.25 -28.09
N SER A 116 14.21 -11.43 -28.17
CA SER A 116 15.19 -10.60 -28.92
C SER A 116 15.03 -10.50 -30.44
N ASN A 117 13.86 -10.82 -31.01
CA ASN A 117 13.55 -10.58 -32.43
C ASN A 117 12.81 -9.25 -32.67
N SER A 118 12.45 -8.50 -31.62
CA SER A 118 11.80 -7.18 -31.74
C SER A 118 12.77 -6.08 -31.28
N ASP A 119 13.28 -5.30 -32.24
CA ASP A 119 14.32 -4.27 -32.08
C ASP A 119 13.82 -2.97 -31.40
N SER A 120 12.68 -3.05 -30.71
CA SER A 120 12.01 -1.92 -30.07
C SER A 120 12.36 -1.87 -28.58
N THR A 121 13.15 -0.88 -28.19
CA THR A 121 13.44 -0.57 -26.78
C THR A 121 12.19 -0.14 -25.99
N LEU A 122 11.13 0.29 -26.68
CA LEU A 122 9.85 0.69 -26.11
C LEU A 122 9.06 -0.49 -25.53
N ASP A 123 9.19 -1.69 -26.10
CA ASP A 123 8.40 -2.87 -25.69
C ASP A 123 9.03 -3.66 -24.52
N ARG A 124 10.18 -3.21 -24.01
CA ARG A 124 10.87 -3.90 -22.92
C ARG A 124 10.10 -3.78 -21.61
N LEU A 125 9.60 -4.89 -21.09
CA LEU A 125 8.99 -4.98 -19.75
C LEU A 125 10.09 -4.94 -18.68
N THR A 126 10.16 -3.85 -17.91
CA THR A 126 11.10 -3.67 -16.80
C THR A 126 10.37 -3.68 -15.47
N LEU A 127 11.09 -3.94 -14.37
CA LEU A 127 10.50 -3.88 -13.02
C LEU A 127 9.92 -2.48 -12.76
N GLU A 128 10.60 -1.42 -13.19
CA GLU A 128 10.15 -0.05 -13.00
C GLU A 128 8.80 0.23 -13.70
N LYS A 129 8.61 -0.26 -14.93
CA LYS A 129 7.30 -0.16 -15.61
C LYS A 129 6.19 -0.88 -14.85
N VAL A 130 6.49 -2.07 -14.29
CA VAL A 130 5.54 -2.84 -13.48
C VAL A 130 5.22 -2.11 -12.18
N GLU A 131 6.20 -1.49 -11.53
CA GLU A 131 6.01 -0.72 -10.30
C GLU A 131 5.22 0.57 -10.55
N ASN A 132 5.48 1.27 -11.65
CA ASN A 132 4.71 2.45 -12.04
C ASN A 132 3.25 2.09 -12.33
N LEU A 133 3.01 1.01 -13.07
CA LEU A 133 1.65 0.50 -13.30
C LEU A 133 0.98 0.10 -11.97
N SER A 134 1.72 -0.57 -11.07
CA SER A 134 1.21 -0.92 -9.75
C SER A 134 0.81 0.32 -8.95
N ARG A 135 1.58 1.41 -9.04
CA ARG A 135 1.29 2.68 -8.35
C ARG A 135 0.06 3.36 -8.95
N GLU A 136 -0.06 3.39 -10.27
CA GLU A 136 -1.22 3.95 -10.97
C GLU A 136 -2.52 3.19 -10.61
N ILE A 137 -2.47 1.87 -10.55
CA ILE A 137 -3.62 1.04 -10.15
C ILE A 137 -3.95 1.21 -8.66
N ALA A 138 -2.93 1.32 -7.81
CA ALA A 138 -3.12 1.38 -6.37
C ALA A 138 -3.58 2.77 -5.87
N GLY A 139 -3.39 3.81 -6.68
CA GLY A 139 -3.68 5.20 -6.33
C GLY A 139 -2.78 5.73 -5.21
N GLU A 140 -3.06 6.96 -4.78
CA GLU A 140 -2.39 7.60 -3.65
C GLU A 140 -3.13 7.26 -2.33
N ILE A 141 -2.38 7.24 -1.22
CA ILE A 141 -2.99 7.10 0.11
C ILE A 141 -3.79 8.37 0.41
N GLN A 142 -5.08 8.23 0.67
CA GLN A 142 -5.93 9.36 1.04
C GLN A 142 -6.16 9.27 2.55
N GLY A 143 -5.29 9.91 3.34
CA GLY A 143 -5.55 10.17 4.75
C GLY A 143 -6.47 11.39 4.87
N TYR A 144 -7.42 11.37 5.81
CA TYR A 144 -8.21 12.55 6.12
C TYR A 144 -7.36 13.43 7.05
N VAL A 145 -6.70 14.45 6.49
CA VAL A 145 -6.16 15.53 7.33
C VAL A 145 -7.35 16.44 7.62
N GLU A 146 -7.71 16.64 8.89
CA GLU A 146 -8.61 17.74 9.27
C GLU A 146 -8.00 19.03 8.71
N ASP A 147 -8.62 19.58 7.66
CA ASP A 147 -8.32 20.90 7.09
C ASP A 147 -8.60 21.96 8.16
N ASN A 148 -7.68 22.11 9.08
CA ASN A 148 -7.69 23.18 10.05
C ASN A 148 -6.87 24.32 9.47
N SER A 149 -7.38 24.96 8.41
CA SER A 149 -7.17 26.38 8.07
C SER A 149 -7.70 26.70 6.66
N ALA A 150 -8.58 27.70 6.59
CA ALA A 150 -8.71 28.53 5.41
C ALA A 150 -7.36 29.21 5.10
N SER A 151 -6.49 28.55 4.34
CA SER A 151 -5.37 29.19 3.64
C SER A 151 -4.75 28.18 2.68
N GLN A 152 -4.78 28.55 1.41
CA GLN A 152 -4.20 27.82 0.29
C GLN A 152 -2.71 27.46 0.51
N SER A 153 -2.33 26.37 -0.16
CA SER A 153 -0.98 25.95 -0.57
C SER A 153 0.00 25.52 0.52
N GLU A 154 0.17 24.21 0.69
CA GLU A 154 1.35 23.46 0.24
C GLU A 154 1.11 21.96 0.45
N ILE A 155 1.22 21.18 -0.63
CA ILE A 155 1.23 19.71 -0.57
C ILE A 155 2.61 19.33 -0.02
N THR A 156 2.69 18.96 1.25
CA THR A 156 3.93 18.46 1.85
C THR A 156 4.03 16.96 1.57
N PRO A 157 5.02 16.48 0.79
CA PRO A 157 5.29 15.06 0.68
C PRO A 157 5.98 14.60 1.97
N GLN A 158 5.20 14.02 2.89
CA GLN A 158 5.78 13.32 4.04
C GLN A 158 6.17 11.91 3.61
N ASP A 159 7.32 11.80 2.96
CA ASP A 159 7.98 10.53 2.68
C ASP A 159 9.36 10.47 3.39
N TRP A 160 9.50 9.47 4.26
CA TRP A 160 10.63 8.55 4.27
C TRP A 160 12.01 9.10 4.68
N ASN A 161 12.13 9.54 5.93
CA ASN A 161 13.43 9.47 6.60
C ASN A 161 13.27 9.46 8.12
N THR A 162 13.23 8.27 8.72
CA THR A 162 13.77 8.09 10.07
C THR A 162 14.30 6.67 10.18
N ASP A 163 15.59 6.53 9.87
CA ASP A 163 16.43 5.45 10.38
C ASP A 163 16.34 5.42 11.92
N TRP A 164 16.18 4.22 12.46
CA TRP A 164 16.68 3.84 13.78
C TRP A 164 17.31 2.45 13.69
#